data_AF-Q389M7-F1
#
_entry.id   AF-Q389M7-F1
#
_cell.length_a   1.000
_cell.length_b   1.000
_cell.length_c   1.000
_cell.angle_alpha   90.00
_cell.angle_beta   90.00
_cell.angle_gamma   90.00
#
_symmetry.space_group_name_H-M   'P 1'
#
loop_
_entity.id
_entity.type
_entity.pdbx_description
1 polymer ?
#
loop_
_entity_poly.entity_id
_entity_poly.type
_entity_poly.pdbx_seq_one_letter_code
_entity_poly.pdbx_strand_id
1 'polypeptide(L)'
;MEKVTESAILILCMQNQVAATDMHTTLSRVILVAMLHDVADHKYDSDGTLRHRVEAFIKEERNATIETAESHAYALQTIEAVSFSAEKQRGKRWFTSVLPTEWLRVRDIVSDADKLEAIGYAGLLRCLEYTSHLLLPRGKTTEGEQHMKEGGEGRPHWSREFERQCLQNVREHFEEKLNLLPTEYIVTEPGRFLALPRRAEMVEALHQWEENGLPPLS
;
A
#
# COMPACT_ATOMS: atom_id res chain seq x y z
N MET A 1 8.77 -1.49 -2.09
CA MET A 1 9.73 -0.40 -1.81
C MET A 1 10.15 0.33 -3.07
N GLU A 2 10.89 -0.29 -4.00
CA GLU A 2 11.36 0.39 -5.23
C GLU A 2 10.25 1.10 -6.02
N LYS A 3 9.16 0.41 -6.36
CA LYS A 3 8.00 1.01 -7.06
C LYS A 3 7.35 2.17 -6.30
N VAL A 4 7.30 2.08 -4.97
CA VAL A 4 6.78 3.16 -4.12
C VAL A 4 7.72 4.35 -4.20
N THR A 5 9.03 4.14 -4.12
CA THR A 5 10.04 5.20 -4.28
C THR A 5 9.96 5.85 -5.66
N GLU A 6 9.87 5.08 -6.73
CA GLU A 6 9.71 5.59 -8.11
C GLU A 6 8.44 6.45 -8.25
N SER A 7 7.29 5.93 -7.77
CA SER A 7 6.02 6.66 -7.81
C SER A 7 6.06 7.93 -6.95
N ALA A 8 6.73 7.88 -5.80
CA ALA A 8 6.90 9.03 -4.92
C ALA A 8 7.76 10.12 -5.59
N ILE A 9 8.84 9.75 -6.27
CA ILE A 9 9.66 10.67 -7.05
C ILE A 9 8.84 11.27 -8.20
N LEU A 10 8.05 10.47 -8.91
CA LEU A 10 7.16 10.97 -9.96
C LEU A 10 6.17 12.00 -9.43
N ILE A 11 5.50 11.70 -8.30
CA ILE A 11 4.57 12.65 -7.65
C ILE A 11 5.30 13.95 -7.28
N LEU A 12 6.49 13.86 -6.68
CA LEU A 12 7.31 15.04 -6.34
C LEU A 12 7.63 15.87 -7.60
N CYS A 13 8.06 15.24 -8.69
CA CYS A 13 8.38 15.92 -9.95
C CYS A 13 7.15 16.58 -10.60
N MET A 14 5.96 16.02 -10.41
CA MET A 14 4.70 16.58 -10.91
C MET A 14 4.20 17.76 -10.07
N GLN A 15 4.74 18.00 -8.86
CA GLN A 15 4.35 19.13 -8.04
C GLN A 15 5.04 20.42 -8.52
N ASN A 16 4.25 21.37 -9.02
CA ASN A 16 4.73 22.68 -9.50
C ASN A 16 5.23 23.63 -8.39
N GLN A 17 5.18 23.23 -7.10
CA GLN A 17 5.32 24.13 -5.95
C GLN A 17 6.59 23.92 -5.11
N VAL A 18 7.59 23.19 -5.59
CA VAL A 18 8.83 23.00 -4.83
C VAL A 18 9.87 24.00 -5.31
N ALA A 19 10.27 24.92 -4.43
CA ALA A 19 11.40 25.81 -4.67
C ALA A 19 12.65 24.96 -4.93
N ALA A 20 13.49 25.33 -5.91
CA ALA A 20 14.65 24.54 -6.30
C ALA A 20 15.61 24.24 -5.11
N THR A 21 15.72 25.17 -4.16
CA THR A 21 16.54 25.00 -2.94
C THR A 21 15.98 23.97 -1.96
N ASP A 22 14.68 23.71 -1.98
CA ASP A 22 13.98 22.74 -1.12
C ASP A 22 13.86 21.35 -1.78
N MET A 23 14.08 21.28 -3.09
CA MET A 23 13.93 20.05 -3.87
C MET A 23 14.88 18.94 -3.43
N HIS A 24 16.16 19.25 -3.23
CA HIS A 24 17.16 18.25 -2.82
C HIS A 24 16.82 17.63 -1.46
N THR A 25 16.45 18.47 -0.49
CA THR A 25 16.08 18.04 0.85
C THR A 25 14.80 17.22 0.84
N THR A 26 13.78 17.69 0.11
CA THR A 26 12.51 16.97 -0.03
C THR A 26 12.72 15.61 -0.71
N LEU A 27 13.49 15.56 -1.80
CA LEU A 27 13.79 14.33 -2.53
C LEU A 27 14.49 13.29 -1.63
N SER A 28 15.51 13.72 -0.88
CA SER A 28 16.24 12.82 0.03
C SER A 28 15.32 12.23 1.10
N ARG A 29 14.43 13.06 1.68
CA ARG A 29 13.45 12.62 2.67
C ARG A 29 12.39 11.69 2.07
N VAL A 30 11.92 11.98 0.85
CA VAL A 30 10.99 11.11 0.11
C VAL A 30 11.60 9.75 -0.13
N ILE A 31 12.85 9.68 -0.61
CA ILE A 31 13.55 8.40 -0.84
C ILE A 31 13.70 7.63 0.46
N LEU A 32 14.18 8.28 1.53
CA LEU A 32 14.37 7.65 2.83
C LEU A 32 13.07 7.04 3.37
N VAL A 33 12.00 7.84 3.45
CA VAL A 33 10.71 7.37 3.98
C VAL A 33 10.12 6.28 3.07
N ALA A 34 10.14 6.47 1.75
CA ALA A 34 9.63 5.47 0.81
C ALA A 34 10.38 4.14 0.90
N MET A 35 11.70 4.15 1.13
CA MET A 35 12.52 2.95 1.29
C MET A 35 12.37 2.27 2.65
N LEU A 36 11.88 2.96 3.68
CA LEU A 36 11.78 2.43 5.04
C LEU A 36 10.35 2.15 5.52
N HIS A 37 9.31 2.68 4.86
CA HIS A 37 7.95 2.70 5.43
C HIS A 37 7.38 1.32 5.81
N ASP A 38 7.65 0.28 5.02
CA ASP A 38 7.18 -1.10 5.27
C ASP A 38 8.22 -2.01 5.96
N VAL A 39 9.45 -1.53 6.22
CA VAL A 39 10.54 -2.38 6.74
C VAL A 39 10.19 -2.94 8.11
N ALA A 40 9.56 -2.13 8.96
CA ALA A 40 9.12 -2.50 10.31
C ALA A 40 7.60 -2.69 10.38
N ASP A 41 6.98 -3.15 9.29
CA ASP A 41 5.55 -3.49 9.33
C ASP A 41 5.32 -4.63 10.34
N HIS A 42 4.31 -4.44 11.20
CA HIS A 42 3.92 -5.37 12.27
C HIS A 42 3.67 -6.82 11.82
N LYS A 43 3.41 -7.08 10.53
CA LYS A 43 3.29 -8.43 9.97
C LYS A 43 4.62 -9.19 9.95
N TYR A 44 5.74 -8.48 9.90
CA TYR A 44 7.09 -9.04 9.82
C TYR A 44 7.92 -8.75 11.07
N ASP A 45 7.53 -7.73 11.85
CA ASP A 45 8.25 -7.27 13.04
C ASP A 45 7.55 -7.61 14.35
N SER A 46 7.25 -8.90 14.57
CA SER A 46 6.48 -9.34 15.74
C SER A 46 7.18 -9.07 17.09
N ASP A 47 8.51 -8.90 17.10
CA ASP A 47 9.33 -8.69 18.28
C ASP A 47 9.92 -7.26 18.38
N GLY A 48 9.63 -6.38 17.41
CA GLY A 48 10.14 -5.01 17.36
C GLY A 48 11.61 -4.88 16.92
N THR A 49 12.26 -5.97 16.55
CA THR A 49 13.68 -5.96 16.14
C THR A 49 13.90 -5.10 14.90
N LEU A 50 13.02 -5.17 13.90
CA LEU A 50 13.14 -4.39 12.66
C LEU A 50 12.92 -2.90 12.95
N ARG A 51 11.97 -2.55 13.81
CA ARG A 51 11.74 -1.16 14.26
C ARG A 51 13.00 -0.56 14.87
N HIS A 52 13.66 -1.28 15.79
CA HIS A 52 14.91 -0.82 16.39
C HIS A 52 16.04 -0.66 15.35
N ARG A 53 16.11 -1.53 14.34
CA ARG A 53 17.08 -1.39 13.23
C ARG A 53 16.80 -0.17 12.37
N VAL A 54 15.54 0.13 12.06
CA VAL A 54 15.14 1.34 11.34
C VAL A 54 15.52 2.59 12.13
N GLU A 55 15.26 2.60 13.44
CA GLU A 55 15.63 3.71 14.32
C GLU A 55 17.14 3.91 14.41
N ALA A 56 17.92 2.83 14.51
CA ALA A 56 19.38 2.89 14.49
C ALA A 56 19.90 3.40 13.15
N PHE A 57 19.38 2.87 12.03
CA PHE A 57 19.76 3.30 10.68
C PHE A 57 19.52 4.81 10.48
N ILE A 58 18.35 5.32 10.87
CA ILE A 58 18.03 6.75 10.76
C ILE A 58 18.98 7.60 11.62
N LYS A 59 19.36 7.14 12.82
CA LYS A 59 20.29 7.87 13.69
C LYS A 59 21.73 7.88 13.18
N GLU A 60 22.14 6.84 12.45
CA GLU A 60 23.48 6.69 11.88
C GLU A 60 23.61 7.40 10.51
N GLU A 61 22.49 7.67 9.84
CA GLU A 61 22.44 8.35 8.55
C GLU A 61 22.99 9.78 8.68
N ARG A 62 24.04 10.08 7.90
CA ARG A 62 24.79 11.34 7.97
C ARG A 62 24.36 12.34 6.90
N ASN A 63 23.30 12.06 6.17
CA ASN A 63 22.76 12.98 5.20
C ASN A 63 22.27 14.27 5.90
N ALA A 64 22.83 15.42 5.48
CA ALA A 64 22.48 16.76 5.99
C ALA A 64 20.96 17.04 6.01
N THR A 65 20.18 16.35 5.18
CA THR A 65 18.72 16.52 5.08
C THR A 65 17.93 15.97 6.27
N ILE A 66 18.55 15.10 7.09
CA ILE A 66 17.97 14.51 8.30
C ILE A 66 18.89 14.57 9.52
N GLU A 67 19.96 15.37 9.50
CA GLU A 67 21.05 15.34 10.49
C GLU A 67 20.63 15.69 11.94
N THR A 68 19.50 16.36 12.13
CA THR A 68 19.06 16.77 13.47
C THR A 68 18.28 15.66 14.18
N ALA A 69 18.42 15.58 15.50
CA ALA A 69 17.62 14.66 16.33
C ALA A 69 16.10 14.86 16.13
N GLU A 70 15.65 16.10 15.89
CA GLU A 70 14.26 16.39 15.50
C GLU A 70 13.90 15.77 14.15
N SER A 71 14.76 15.90 13.13
CA SER A 71 14.54 15.30 11.82
C SER A 71 14.46 13.78 11.89
N HIS A 72 15.25 13.14 12.77
CA HIS A 72 15.13 11.70 13.02
C HIS A 72 13.74 11.35 13.58
N ALA A 73 13.24 12.12 14.56
CA ALA A 73 11.92 11.91 15.15
C ALA A 73 10.81 12.11 14.10
N TYR A 74 10.89 13.16 13.28
CA TYR A 74 9.93 13.40 12.20
C TYR A 74 9.98 12.32 11.13
N ALA A 75 11.15 11.76 10.79
CA ALA A 75 11.26 10.64 9.85
C ALA A 75 10.50 9.41 10.36
N LEU A 76 10.69 9.05 11.63
CA LEU A 76 10.03 7.91 12.26
C LEU A 76 8.50 8.10 12.36
N GLN A 77 8.05 9.30 12.70
CA GLN A 77 6.62 9.66 12.71
C GLN A 77 6.03 9.66 11.30
N THR A 78 6.79 10.11 10.30
CA THR A 78 6.37 10.13 8.90
C THR A 78 6.21 8.71 8.36
N ILE A 79 7.16 7.82 8.65
CA ILE A 79 7.08 6.38 8.31
C ILE A 79 5.80 5.76 8.88
N GLU A 80 5.49 6.00 10.15
CA GLU A 80 4.26 5.50 10.77
C GLU A 80 2.99 6.10 10.11
N ALA A 81 3.03 7.38 9.76
CA ALA A 81 1.91 8.12 9.18
C ALA A 81 1.61 7.77 7.70
N VAL A 82 2.46 7.00 7.02
CA VAL A 82 2.18 6.47 5.67
C VAL A 82 1.08 5.41 5.69
N SER A 83 1.04 4.59 6.75
CA SER A 83 0.15 3.43 6.86
C SER A 83 -1.33 3.81 6.89
N PHE A 84 -2.10 3.25 5.95
CA PHE A 84 -3.56 3.36 5.93
C PHE A 84 -4.20 2.85 7.23
N SER A 85 -3.73 1.73 7.76
CA SER A 85 -4.30 1.13 8.98
C SER A 85 -4.09 2.03 10.19
N ALA A 86 -2.89 2.63 10.32
CA ALA A 86 -2.61 3.58 11.38
C ALA A 86 -3.48 4.84 11.26
N GLU A 87 -3.66 5.37 10.04
CA GLU A 87 -4.54 6.52 9.78
C GLU A 87 -6.02 6.19 10.07
N LYS A 88 -6.50 5.00 9.70
CA LYS A 88 -7.87 4.54 10.00
C LYS A 88 -8.09 4.38 11.51
N GLN A 89 -7.13 3.82 12.24
CA GLN A 89 -7.23 3.56 13.68
C GLN A 89 -7.11 4.83 14.53
N ARG A 90 -6.18 5.74 14.20
CA ARG A 90 -5.91 6.95 14.98
C ARG A 90 -6.74 8.16 14.55
N GLY A 91 -7.46 8.03 13.43
CA GLY A 91 -8.22 9.11 12.82
C GLY A 91 -7.50 9.73 11.64
N LYS A 92 -8.29 10.07 10.62
CA LYS A 92 -7.82 10.69 9.38
C LYS A 92 -6.99 11.93 9.69
N ARG A 93 -5.84 12.06 9.04
CA ARG A 93 -4.90 13.18 9.22
C ARG A 93 -4.34 13.38 10.65
N TRP A 94 -4.37 12.40 11.57
CA TRP A 94 -3.89 12.55 12.97
C TRP A 94 -2.51 13.21 13.11
N PHE A 95 -1.60 12.89 12.19
CA PHE A 95 -0.20 13.35 12.18
C PHE A 95 -0.05 14.85 11.79
N THR A 96 -1.10 15.55 11.36
CA THR A 96 -1.01 17.01 11.10
C THR A 96 -0.75 17.83 12.36
N SER A 97 -1.02 17.24 13.52
CA SER A 97 -0.72 17.85 14.82
C SER A 97 0.72 17.65 15.29
N VAL A 98 1.48 16.75 14.66
CA VAL A 98 2.84 16.36 15.12
C VAL A 98 3.93 16.60 14.08
N LEU A 99 3.60 16.58 12.78
CA LEU A 99 4.57 16.79 11.71
C LEU A 99 4.56 18.26 11.25
N PRO A 100 5.73 18.90 11.09
CA PRO A 100 5.84 20.20 10.45
C PRO A 100 5.56 20.13 8.94
N THR A 101 5.28 21.28 8.32
CA THR A 101 4.80 21.40 6.93
C THR A 101 5.65 20.65 5.90
N GLU A 102 6.97 20.72 6.00
CA GLU A 102 7.90 20.08 5.09
C GLU A 102 7.87 18.54 5.21
N TRP A 103 7.66 18.01 6.41
CA TRP A 103 7.50 16.57 6.64
C TRP A 103 6.09 16.10 6.30
N LEU A 104 5.07 16.94 6.48
CA LEU A 104 3.72 16.67 5.96
C LEU A 104 3.72 16.50 4.45
N ARG A 105 4.49 17.32 3.72
CA ARG A 105 4.65 17.15 2.26
C ARG A 105 5.29 15.80 1.92
N VAL A 106 6.39 15.44 2.57
CA VAL A 106 7.06 14.14 2.37
C VAL A 106 6.11 12.99 2.66
N ARG A 107 5.39 13.06 3.79
CA ARG A 107 4.34 12.12 4.16
C ARG A 107 3.35 11.96 3.02
N ASP A 108 2.75 13.06 2.57
CA ASP A 108 1.66 13.07 1.59
C ASP A 108 2.10 12.42 0.27
N ILE A 109 3.32 12.72 -0.18
CA ILE A 109 3.90 12.13 -1.40
C ILE A 109 4.08 10.61 -1.25
N VAL A 110 4.72 10.15 -0.16
CA VAL A 110 5.01 8.72 0.03
C VAL A 110 3.72 7.92 0.31
N SER A 111 2.82 8.51 1.08
CA SER A 111 1.51 7.94 1.41
C SER A 111 0.65 7.74 0.16
N ASP A 112 0.65 8.70 -0.77
CA ASP A 112 -0.03 8.58 -2.04
C ASP A 112 0.63 7.52 -2.93
N ALA A 113 1.97 7.48 -3.00
CA ALA A 113 2.71 6.50 -3.78
C ALA A 113 2.44 5.05 -3.32
N ASP A 114 2.46 4.79 -2.01
CA ASP A 114 2.11 3.49 -1.45
C ASP A 114 0.66 3.09 -1.78
N LYS A 115 -0.28 4.04 -1.67
CA LYS A 115 -1.69 3.81 -2.01
C LYS A 115 -1.92 3.56 -3.49
N LEU A 116 -1.16 4.21 -4.38
CA LEU A 116 -1.19 3.94 -5.82
C LEU A 116 -0.75 2.52 -6.13
N GLU A 117 0.24 2.00 -5.41
CA GLU A 117 0.64 0.60 -5.53
C GLU A 117 -0.45 -0.35 -5.05
N ALA A 118 -1.32 0.05 -4.12
CA ALA A 118 -2.42 -0.78 -3.60
C ALA A 118 -3.62 -0.92 -4.55
N ILE A 119 -3.80 -0.02 -5.52
CA ILE A 119 -5.02 0.08 -6.36
C ILE A 119 -4.77 -0.27 -7.84
N GLY A 120 -5.86 -0.40 -8.60
CA GLY A 120 -5.88 -0.88 -9.98
C GLY A 120 -6.17 -2.37 -10.06
N TYR A 121 -6.20 -2.93 -11.28
CA TYR A 121 -6.48 -4.36 -11.50
C TYR A 121 -5.50 -5.26 -10.74
N ALA A 122 -4.21 -4.92 -10.75
CA ALA A 122 -3.19 -5.63 -9.98
C ALA A 122 -3.42 -5.56 -8.45
N GLY A 123 -4.08 -4.51 -7.97
CA GLY A 123 -4.53 -4.41 -6.58
C GLY A 123 -5.61 -5.43 -6.23
N LEU A 124 -6.63 -5.53 -7.08
CA LEU A 124 -7.68 -6.54 -6.93
C LEU A 124 -7.15 -7.96 -7.06
N LEU A 125 -6.24 -8.23 -8.01
CA LEU A 125 -5.63 -9.55 -8.15
C LEU A 125 -4.86 -9.97 -6.89
N ARG A 126 -4.04 -9.08 -6.30
CA ARG A 126 -3.37 -9.39 -5.02
C ARG A 126 -4.36 -9.63 -3.88
N CYS A 127 -5.48 -8.91 -3.88
CA CYS A 127 -6.56 -9.17 -2.91
C CYS A 127 -7.14 -10.56 -3.09
N LEU A 128 -7.39 -10.98 -4.33
CA LEU A 128 -7.88 -12.32 -4.66
C LEU A 128 -6.86 -13.40 -4.29
N GLU A 129 -5.58 -13.22 -4.64
CA GLU A 129 -4.49 -14.14 -4.27
C GLU A 129 -4.42 -14.34 -2.76
N TYR A 130 -4.36 -13.24 -2.00
CA TYR A 130 -4.32 -13.29 -0.53
C TYR A 130 -5.56 -13.97 0.04
N THR A 131 -6.75 -13.63 -0.46
CA THR A 131 -8.02 -14.22 -0.03
C THR A 131 -8.05 -15.72 -0.30
N SER A 132 -7.65 -16.14 -1.51
CA SER A 132 -7.61 -17.55 -1.89
C SER A 132 -6.64 -18.32 -0.99
N HIS A 133 -5.46 -17.77 -0.70
CA HIS A 133 -4.49 -18.38 0.19
C HIS A 133 -4.97 -18.49 1.64
N LEU A 134 -5.81 -17.55 2.12
CA LEU A 134 -6.42 -17.62 3.44
C LEU A 134 -7.53 -18.69 3.53
N LEU A 135 -8.33 -18.85 2.47
CA LEU A 135 -9.44 -19.78 2.44
C LEU A 135 -9.00 -21.22 2.13
N LEU A 136 -7.86 -21.39 1.46
CA LEU A 136 -7.28 -22.71 1.23
C LEU A 136 -6.82 -23.33 2.57
N PRO A 137 -7.11 -24.62 2.82
CA PRO A 137 -6.67 -25.29 4.03
C PRO A 137 -5.14 -25.21 4.22
N ARG A 138 -4.70 -24.70 5.38
CA ARG A 138 -3.28 -24.71 5.74
C ARG A 138 -2.87 -26.11 6.20
N GLY A 139 -2.36 -26.91 5.27
CA GLY A 139 -1.68 -28.17 5.57
C GLY A 139 -2.43 -29.42 5.13
N LYS A 140 -1.68 -30.30 4.46
CA LYS A 140 -1.89 -31.75 4.24
C LYS A 140 -3.22 -32.35 4.73
N THR A 141 -4.27 -32.27 3.92
CA THR A 141 -5.32 -33.30 3.85
C THR A 141 -6.05 -33.15 2.53
N THR A 142 -6.59 -34.26 2.05
CA THR A 142 -7.35 -34.52 0.82
C THR A 142 -8.55 -33.58 0.57
N GLU A 143 -8.75 -32.53 1.37
CA GLU A 143 -9.81 -31.51 1.24
C GLU A 143 -9.39 -30.34 0.35
N GLY A 144 -8.09 -29.99 0.29
CA GLY A 144 -7.58 -29.01 -0.67
C GLY A 144 -7.80 -29.43 -2.14
N GLU A 145 -7.78 -30.75 -2.39
CA GLU A 145 -8.09 -31.37 -3.68
C GLU A 145 -9.61 -31.34 -3.99
N GLN A 146 -10.49 -31.23 -3.00
CA GLN A 146 -11.94 -31.21 -3.23
C GLN A 146 -12.42 -29.89 -3.85
N HIS A 147 -11.72 -28.80 -3.61
CA HIS A 147 -12.05 -27.50 -4.19
C HIS A 147 -11.46 -27.29 -5.58
N MET A 148 -10.47 -28.09 -5.99
CA MET A 148 -9.83 -28.05 -7.30
C MET A 148 -10.21 -29.30 -8.09
N LYS A 149 -11.30 -29.24 -8.86
CA LYS A 149 -11.59 -30.33 -9.81
C LYS A 149 -10.63 -30.20 -11.00
N GLU A 150 -10.11 -31.33 -11.49
CA GLU A 150 -9.43 -31.39 -12.78
C GLU A 150 -10.42 -30.91 -13.86
N GLY A 151 -10.26 -29.67 -14.31
CA GLY A 151 -10.93 -29.19 -15.51
C GLY A 151 -10.30 -29.84 -16.75
N GLY A 152 -11.07 -29.92 -17.85
CA GLY A 152 -10.66 -30.54 -19.11
C GLY A 152 -9.44 -29.95 -19.83
N GLU A 153 -8.68 -29.05 -19.21
CA GLU A 153 -7.45 -28.44 -19.73
C GLU A 153 -6.37 -28.26 -18.66
N GLY A 154 -6.34 -29.11 -17.62
CA GLY A 154 -5.28 -29.10 -16.60
C GLY A 154 -5.27 -27.88 -15.68
N ARG A 155 -6.34 -27.08 -15.68
CA ARG A 155 -6.52 -25.94 -14.76
C ARG A 155 -7.28 -26.39 -13.52
N PRO A 156 -6.86 -26.01 -12.31
CA PRO A 156 -7.66 -26.24 -11.12
C PRO A 156 -8.93 -25.41 -11.20
N HIS A 157 -10.10 -26.06 -11.29
CA HIS A 157 -11.38 -25.36 -11.24
C HIS A 157 -11.80 -25.24 -9.78
N TRP A 158 -11.90 -24.01 -9.28
CA TRP A 158 -12.43 -23.72 -7.95
C TRP A 158 -13.89 -24.13 -7.83
N SER A 159 -14.30 -24.73 -6.72
CA SER A 159 -15.74 -24.95 -6.48
C SER A 159 -16.50 -23.61 -6.52
N ARG A 160 -17.75 -23.61 -7.01
CA ARG A 160 -18.60 -22.40 -7.03
C ARG A 160 -18.74 -21.73 -5.66
N GLU A 161 -18.71 -22.51 -4.58
CA GLU A 161 -18.78 -21.97 -3.21
C GLU A 161 -17.50 -21.22 -2.84
N PHE A 162 -16.34 -21.79 -3.17
CA PHE A 162 -15.04 -21.14 -2.98
C PHE A 162 -14.93 -19.84 -3.79
N GLU A 163 -15.36 -19.85 -5.06
CA GLU A 163 -15.41 -18.64 -5.89
C GLU A 163 -16.29 -17.56 -5.25
N ARG A 164 -17.48 -17.92 -4.77
CA ARG A 164 -18.38 -16.99 -4.09
C ARG A 164 -17.75 -16.38 -2.84
N GLN A 165 -17.10 -17.20 -2.00
CA GLN A 165 -16.45 -16.72 -0.78
C GLN A 165 -15.26 -15.81 -1.09
N CYS A 166 -14.44 -16.16 -2.09
CA CYS A 166 -13.36 -15.32 -2.56
C CYS A 166 -13.88 -13.96 -3.05
N LEU A 167 -14.90 -13.97 -3.91
CA LEU A 167 -15.49 -12.74 -4.45
C LEU A 167 -16.07 -11.85 -3.35
N GLN A 168 -16.78 -12.44 -2.38
CA GLN A 168 -17.34 -11.70 -1.25
C GLN A 168 -16.24 -11.02 -0.42
N ASN A 169 -15.18 -11.73 -0.05
CA ASN A 169 -14.07 -11.18 0.73
C ASN A 169 -13.31 -10.08 -0.05
N VAL A 170 -13.12 -10.26 -1.37
CA VAL A 170 -12.51 -9.23 -2.23
C VAL A 170 -13.39 -7.98 -2.26
N ARG A 171 -14.71 -8.13 -2.40
CA ARG A 171 -15.67 -7.04 -2.41
C ARG A 171 -15.68 -6.27 -1.07
N GLU A 172 -15.66 -6.97 0.04
CA GLU A 172 -15.55 -6.35 1.37
C GLU A 172 -14.25 -5.54 1.50
N HIS A 173 -13.11 -6.11 1.11
CA HIS A 173 -11.84 -5.39 1.13
C HIS A 173 -11.81 -4.18 0.17
N PHE A 174 -12.46 -4.33 -0.98
CA PHE A 174 -12.62 -3.24 -1.94
C PHE A 174 -13.36 -2.06 -1.30
N GLU A 175 -14.52 -2.29 -0.68
CA GLU A 175 -15.31 -1.22 -0.06
C GLU A 175 -14.65 -0.64 1.20
N GLU A 176 -14.05 -1.47 2.04
CA GLU A 176 -13.44 -1.01 3.30
C GLU A 176 -12.12 -0.25 3.12
N LYS A 177 -11.46 -0.44 1.98
CA LYS A 177 -10.13 0.11 1.71
C LYS A 177 -9.98 0.62 0.29
N LEU A 178 -9.94 -0.25 -0.72
CA LEU A 178 -9.44 0.10 -2.06
C LEU A 178 -10.25 1.21 -2.73
N ASN A 179 -11.57 1.22 -2.56
CA ASN A 179 -12.48 2.23 -3.10
C ASN A 179 -12.32 3.58 -2.39
N LEU A 180 -11.90 3.58 -1.11
CA LEU A 180 -11.70 4.79 -0.32
C LEU A 180 -10.35 5.45 -0.58
N LEU A 181 -9.32 4.70 -1.01
CA LEU A 181 -7.97 5.27 -1.18
C LEU A 181 -7.97 6.48 -2.13
N PRO A 182 -8.50 6.40 -3.36
CA PRO A 182 -8.44 7.52 -4.31
C PRO A 182 -9.27 8.73 -3.89
N THR A 183 -10.38 8.52 -3.19
CA THR A 183 -11.36 9.57 -2.87
C THR A 183 -11.09 10.23 -1.53
N GLU A 184 -10.54 9.49 -0.57
CA GLU A 184 -10.43 9.95 0.81
C GLU A 184 -8.99 10.04 1.33
N TYR A 185 -8.10 9.13 0.94
CA TYR A 185 -6.78 9.00 1.56
C TYR A 185 -5.62 9.47 0.68
N ILE A 186 -5.79 9.52 -0.63
CA ILE A 186 -4.86 10.15 -1.56
C ILE A 186 -5.10 11.66 -1.55
N VAL A 187 -4.06 12.42 -1.24
CA VAL A 187 -4.19 13.85 -0.87
C VAL A 187 -3.52 14.82 -1.84
N THR A 188 -2.50 14.40 -2.56
CA THR A 188 -1.81 15.23 -3.54
C THR A 188 -2.59 15.29 -4.85
N GLU A 189 -2.49 16.40 -5.58
CA GLU A 189 -3.12 16.52 -6.90
C GLU A 189 -2.54 15.51 -7.91
N PRO A 190 -1.21 15.31 -8.04
CA PRO A 190 -0.66 14.25 -8.88
C PRO A 190 -1.10 12.84 -8.46
N GLY A 191 -1.13 12.56 -7.15
CA GLY A 191 -1.60 11.27 -6.64
C GLY A 191 -3.04 10.99 -7.05
N ARG A 192 -3.94 11.97 -6.92
CA ARG A 192 -5.33 11.84 -7.37
C ARG A 192 -5.42 11.62 -8.87
N PHE A 193 -4.67 12.40 -9.66
CA PHE A 193 -4.62 12.24 -11.11
C PHE A 193 -4.23 10.81 -11.52
N LEU A 194 -3.19 10.26 -10.89
CA LEU A 194 -2.72 8.89 -11.15
C LEU A 194 -3.67 7.81 -10.61
N ALA A 195 -4.46 8.10 -9.58
CA ALA A 195 -5.38 7.15 -8.97
C ALA A 195 -6.70 6.99 -9.72
N LEU A 196 -7.17 8.03 -10.43
CA LEU A 196 -8.43 8.01 -11.17
C LEU A 196 -8.56 6.84 -12.17
N PRO A 197 -7.63 6.60 -13.11
CA PRO A 197 -7.75 5.48 -14.04
C PRO A 197 -7.71 4.12 -13.32
N ARG A 198 -6.91 3.99 -12.26
CA ARG A 198 -6.81 2.76 -11.44
C ARG A 198 -8.12 2.49 -10.70
N ARG A 199 -8.82 3.53 -10.23
CA ARG A 199 -10.13 3.39 -9.62
C ARG A 199 -11.15 2.86 -10.62
N ALA A 200 -11.21 3.47 -11.81
CA ALA A 200 -12.13 3.03 -12.87
C ALA A 200 -11.88 1.57 -13.26
N GLU A 201 -10.60 1.20 -13.39
CA GLU A 201 -10.18 -0.18 -13.67
C GLU A 201 -10.66 -1.17 -12.60
N MET A 202 -10.53 -0.85 -11.31
CA MET A 202 -11.02 -1.74 -10.25
C MET A 202 -12.55 -1.89 -10.26
N VAL A 203 -13.29 -0.79 -10.45
CA VAL A 203 -14.76 -0.82 -10.49
C VAL A 203 -15.24 -1.70 -11.64
N GLU A 204 -14.67 -1.50 -12.84
CA GLU A 204 -15.01 -2.32 -14.01
C GLU A 204 -14.62 -3.78 -13.78
N ALA A 205 -13.40 -4.06 -13.31
CA ALA A 205 -12.94 -5.42 -13.09
C ALA A 205 -13.79 -6.16 -12.06
N LEU A 206 -14.17 -5.52 -10.95
CA LEU A 206 -15.01 -6.14 -9.94
C LEU A 206 -16.41 -6.46 -10.48
N HIS A 207 -17.00 -5.55 -11.28
CA HIS A 207 -18.25 -5.82 -11.98
C HIS A 207 -18.13 -7.01 -12.93
N GLN A 208 -17.05 -7.08 -13.73
CA GLN A 208 -16.79 -8.22 -14.60
C GLN A 208 -16.65 -9.54 -13.84
N TRP A 209 -16.01 -9.52 -12.65
CA TRP A 209 -15.85 -10.72 -11.83
C TRP A 209 -17.17 -11.22 -11.24
N GLU A 210 -18.12 -10.31 -11.01
CA GLU A 210 -19.46 -10.62 -10.52
C GLU A 210 -20.35 -11.22 -11.61
N GLU A 211 -20.24 -10.71 -12.82
CA GLU A 211 -21.01 -11.21 -13.97
C GLU A 211 -20.45 -12.50 -14.55
N ASN A 212 -19.12 -12.58 -14.69
CA ASN A 212 -18.45 -13.62 -15.48
C ASN A 212 -17.61 -14.61 -14.64
N GLY A 213 -17.51 -14.37 -13.33
CA GLY A 213 -16.68 -15.16 -12.42
C GLY A 213 -15.26 -14.63 -12.29
N LEU A 214 -14.53 -15.19 -11.32
CA LEU A 214 -13.18 -14.75 -10.97
C LEU A 214 -12.16 -15.08 -12.07
N PRO A 215 -11.13 -14.24 -12.28
CA PRO A 215 -10.07 -14.53 -13.22
C PRO A 215 -9.22 -15.70 -12.72
N PRO A 216 -8.55 -16.44 -13.63
CA PRO A 216 -7.55 -17.41 -13.21
C PRO A 216 -6.41 -16.70 -12.49
N LEU A 217 -5.95 -17.27 -11.38
CA LEU A 217 -4.67 -16.88 -10.76
C LEU A 217 -3.52 -17.53 -11.54
N SER A 218 -2.48 -16.75 -11.80
CA SER A 218 -1.26 -17.21 -12.48
C SER A 218 -0.39 -18.08 -11.57
#